data_AF-W2KLL1-F1
#
_entry.id   AF-W2KLL1-F1
#
_cell.length_a   1.000
_cell.length_b   1.000
_cell.length_c   1.000
_cell.angle_alpha   90.00
_cell.angle_beta   90.00
_cell.angle_gamma   90.00
#
_symmetry.space_group_name_H-M   'P 1'
#
loop_
_entity.id
_entity.type
_entity.pdbx_description
1 polymer ?
#
loop_
_entity_poly.entity_id
_entity_poly.type
_entity_poly.pdbx_seq_one_letter_code
_entity_poly.pdbx_strand_id
1 'polypeptide(L)'
;MATSGEFKRLVLKQFPATNEVETAENSYWKKFHAPQELQQVGPVTHIDVSPVAPHQVAITSSTRIHLYSTTTNEIVKTYSRFRDV
;
A
#
# COMPACT_ATOMS: atom_id res chain seq x y z
N MET A 1 -43.86 -6.02 49.59
CA MET A 1 -42.59 -6.54 49.08
C MET A 1 -42.67 -6.62 47.56
N ALA A 2 -42.24 -5.58 46.85
CA ALA A 2 -42.17 -5.60 45.39
C ALA A 2 -40.72 -5.95 45.02
N THR A 3 -40.52 -7.11 44.41
CA THR A 3 -39.21 -7.57 43.97
C THR A 3 -38.78 -6.76 42.76
N SER A 4 -37.57 -6.22 42.87
CA SER A 4 -36.84 -5.41 41.90
C SER A 4 -36.92 -5.94 40.46
N GLY A 5 -37.09 -5.02 39.52
CA GLY A 5 -37.35 -5.22 38.10
C GLY A 5 -36.58 -6.36 37.44
N GLU A 6 -37.34 -7.23 36.80
CA GLU A 6 -36.85 -8.34 35.99
C GLU A 6 -36.18 -7.77 34.71
N PHE A 7 -34.85 -7.79 34.67
CA PHE A 7 -34.09 -7.28 33.53
C PHE A 7 -34.10 -8.29 32.39
N LYS A 8 -34.94 -8.06 31.37
CA LYS A 8 -34.99 -8.90 30.17
C LYS A 8 -33.88 -8.50 29.19
N ARG A 9 -32.80 -9.29 29.14
CA ARG A 9 -31.69 -9.10 28.19
C ARG A 9 -32.23 -9.14 26.75
N LEU A 10 -32.12 -8.03 26.03
CA LEU A 10 -32.51 -7.94 24.63
C LEU A 10 -31.47 -8.65 23.76
N VAL A 11 -31.95 -9.40 22.76
CA VAL A 11 -31.10 -10.08 21.77
C VAL A 11 -30.48 -9.03 20.86
N LEU A 12 -29.16 -9.05 20.73
CA LEU A 12 -28.43 -8.16 19.82
C LEU A 12 -28.86 -8.46 18.38
N LYS A 13 -29.34 -7.43 17.67
CA LYS A 13 -29.73 -7.52 16.27
C LYS A 13 -28.49 -7.86 15.43
N GLN A 14 -28.39 -9.10 14.98
CA GLN A 14 -27.34 -9.54 14.06
C GLN A 14 -27.73 -9.13 12.65
N PHE A 15 -26.83 -8.41 11.97
CA PHE A 15 -26.96 -8.12 10.56
C PHE A 15 -26.45 -9.31 9.75
N PRO A 16 -27.10 -9.66 8.62
CA PRO A 16 -26.56 -10.69 7.74
C PRO A 16 -25.16 -10.28 7.28
N ALA A 17 -24.25 -11.25 7.17
CA ALA A 17 -22.93 -11.01 6.60
C ALA A 17 -23.12 -10.41 5.20
N THR A 18 -22.51 -9.26 4.94
CA THR A 18 -22.46 -8.69 3.60
C THR A 18 -21.83 -9.74 2.70
N ASN A 19 -22.58 -10.20 1.71
CA ASN A 19 -22.01 -10.99 0.63
C ASN A 19 -21.15 -10.03 -0.19
N GLU A 20 -19.87 -9.93 0.17
CA GLU A 20 -18.88 -9.29 -0.68
C GLU A 20 -18.79 -10.13 -1.95
N VAL A 21 -19.48 -9.68 -3.00
CA VAL A 21 -19.37 -10.29 -4.32
C VAL A 21 -17.93 -10.06 -4.76
N GLU A 22 -17.17 -11.14 -4.84
CA GLU A 22 -15.80 -11.08 -5.31
C GLU A 22 -15.81 -10.76 -6.81
N THR A 23 -15.64 -9.49 -7.13
CA THR A 23 -15.54 -9.03 -8.52
C THR A 23 -14.20 -9.44 -9.10
N ALA A 24 -14.15 -9.60 -10.43
CA ALA A 24 -12.89 -9.89 -11.14
C ALA A 24 -11.80 -8.85 -10.83
N GLU A 25 -12.18 -7.60 -10.60
CA GLU A 25 -11.29 -6.52 -10.18
C GLU A 25 -10.73 -6.75 -8.77
N ASN A 26 -11.57 -7.15 -7.82
CA ASN A 26 -11.12 -7.47 -6.46
C ASN A 26 -10.12 -8.63 -6.49
N SER A 27 -10.41 -9.70 -7.25
CA SER A 27 -9.47 -10.80 -7.45
C SER A 27 -8.17 -10.36 -8.15
N TYR A 28 -8.20 -9.37 -9.05
CA TYR A 28 -7.01 -8.83 -9.69
C TYR A 28 -6.12 -8.08 -8.70
N TRP A 29 -6.69 -7.14 -7.92
CA TRP A 29 -5.93 -6.37 -6.93
C TRP A 29 -5.39 -7.23 -5.80
N LYS A 30 -6.12 -8.28 -5.39
CA LYS A 30 -5.64 -9.26 -4.40
C LYS A 30 -4.36 -9.98 -4.81
N LYS A 31 -4.02 -10.04 -6.10
CA LYS A 31 -2.75 -10.66 -6.56
C LYS A 31 -1.52 -9.90 -6.06
N PHE A 32 -1.64 -8.59 -5.81
CA PHE A 32 -0.59 -7.74 -5.27
C PHE A 32 -0.50 -7.89 -3.75
N HIS A 33 -0.04 -9.05 -3.28
CA HIS A 33 -0.10 -9.43 -1.85
C HIS A 33 1.23 -9.27 -1.10
N ALA A 34 2.35 -9.06 -1.79
CA ALA A 34 3.68 -9.02 -1.20
C ALA A 34 4.32 -7.62 -1.36
N PRO A 35 3.91 -6.61 -0.58
CA PRO A 35 4.57 -5.32 -0.58
C PRO A 35 5.98 -5.46 0.01
N GLN A 36 6.96 -4.88 -0.66
CA GLN A 36 8.32 -4.76 -0.13
C GLN A 36 8.50 -3.34 0.43
N GLU A 37 8.77 -3.25 1.73
CA GLU A 37 9.09 -1.97 2.37
C GLU A 37 10.58 -1.67 2.19
N LEU A 38 10.88 -0.57 1.51
CA LEU A 38 12.24 -0.12 1.22
C LEU A 38 12.52 1.15 2.00
N GLN A 39 13.47 1.09 2.94
CA GLN A 39 13.81 2.25 3.76
C GLN A 39 14.41 3.38 2.90
N GLN A 40 13.80 4.56 2.99
CA GLN A 40 14.24 5.77 2.31
C GLN A 40 14.90 6.74 3.30
N VAL A 41 15.79 7.58 2.80
CA VAL A 41 16.50 8.59 3.61
C VAL A 41 15.57 9.73 4.06
N GLY A 42 14.48 9.95 3.34
CA GLY A 42 13.46 10.95 3.68
C GLY A 42 12.13 10.68 2.98
N PRO A 43 11.20 11.64 3.02
CA PRO A 43 9.91 11.52 2.36
C PRO A 43 10.08 11.35 0.85
N VAL A 44 9.33 10.41 0.27
CA VAL A 44 9.24 10.25 -1.19
C VAL A 44 8.37 11.36 -1.75
N THR A 45 8.93 12.15 -2.66
CA THR A 45 8.22 13.29 -3.26
C THR A 45 7.63 12.94 -4.62
N HIS A 46 8.36 12.16 -5.42
CA HIS A 46 7.97 11.83 -6.80
C HIS A 46 8.42 10.41 -7.14
N ILE A 47 7.59 9.74 -7.93
CA ILE A 47 7.85 8.41 -8.51
C ILE A 47 7.60 8.52 -10.00
N ASP A 48 8.56 8.10 -10.82
CA ASP A 48 8.45 8.09 -12.27
C ASP A 48 8.83 6.71 -12.83
N VAL A 49 8.19 6.29 -13.91
CA VAL A 49 8.38 4.98 -14.53
C VAL A 49 8.85 5.17 -15.96
N SER A 50 9.99 4.57 -16.31
CA SER A 50 10.51 4.65 -17.67
C SER A 50 9.51 4.03 -18.68
N PRO A 51 9.11 4.78 -19.73
CA PRO A 51 8.25 4.25 -20.78
C PRO A 51 9.00 3.25 -21.69
N VAL A 52 10.33 3.21 -21.60
CA VAL A 52 11.17 2.32 -22.39
C VAL A 52 11.70 1.18 -21.53
N ALA A 53 11.80 -0.02 -22.11
CA ALA A 53 12.45 -1.17 -21.49
C ALA A 53 13.86 -0.79 -20.98
N PRO A 54 14.25 -1.16 -19.76
CA PRO A 54 13.63 -2.17 -18.88
C PRO A 54 12.57 -1.63 -17.89
N HIS A 55 11.90 -0.52 -18.20
CA HIS A 55 10.82 0.06 -17.38
C HIS A 55 11.21 0.34 -15.93
N GLN A 56 12.43 0.81 -15.71
CA GLN A 56 12.92 1.13 -14.37
C GLN A 56 12.09 2.24 -13.71
N VAL A 57 12.03 2.19 -12.38
CA VAL A 57 11.28 3.15 -11.57
C VAL A 57 12.26 4.09 -10.88
N ALA A 58 12.15 5.39 -11.12
CA ALA A 58 12.90 6.41 -10.42
C ALA A 58 12.08 6.91 -9.22
N ILE A 59 12.62 6.74 -8.02
CA ILE A 59 12.03 7.22 -6.76
C ILE A 59 12.88 8.37 -6.24
N THR A 60 12.25 9.53 -6.04
CA THR A 60 12.91 10.73 -5.50
C THR A 60 12.60 10.87 -4.02
N SER A 61 13.65 10.89 -3.20
CA SER A 61 13.56 11.07 -1.75
C SER A 61 14.61 12.09 -1.29
N SER A 62 14.15 13.24 -0.77
CA SER A 62 15.04 14.31 -0.29
C SER A 62 16.05 14.75 -1.37
N THR A 63 17.35 14.62 -1.12
CA THR A 63 18.45 14.97 -2.04
C THR A 63 18.97 13.80 -2.89
N ARG A 64 18.24 12.67 -2.90
CA ARG A 64 18.65 11.45 -3.63
C ARG A 64 17.55 10.95 -4.54
N ILE A 65 17.97 10.40 -5.67
CA ILE A 65 17.10 9.64 -6.58
C ILE A 65 17.63 8.22 -6.64
N HIS A 66 16.77 7.26 -6.30
CA HIS A 66 17.05 5.83 -6.43
C HIS A 66 16.35 5.29 -7.67
N LEU A 67 17.11 4.61 -8.52
CA LEU A 67 16.60 3.93 -9.70
C LEU A 67 16.45 2.45 -9.38
N TYR A 68 15.21 1.98 -9.39
CA TYR A 68 14.84 0.62 -9.07
C TYR A 68 14.56 -0.19 -10.33
N SER A 69 14.95 -1.47 -10.30
CA SER A 69 14.53 -2.46 -11.30
C SER A 69 13.13 -2.98 -10.96
N THR A 70 12.23 -3.02 -11.93
CA THR A 70 10.86 -3.56 -11.75
C THR A 70 10.82 -5.08 -11.58
N THR A 71 11.87 -5.78 -11.98
CA THR A 71 11.93 -7.25 -11.86
C THR A 71 12.45 -7.70 -10.50
N THR A 72 13.47 -7.02 -9.97
CA THR A 72 14.13 -7.44 -8.72
C THR A 72 13.82 -6.52 -7.53
N ASN A 73 13.20 -5.36 -7.77
CA ASN A 73 13.00 -4.31 -6.76
C ASN A 73 14.31 -3.83 -6.10
N GLU A 74 15.46 -4.09 -6.73
CA GLU A 74 16.77 -3.67 -6.25
C GLU A 74 17.15 -2.30 -6.81
N ILE A 75 18.02 -1.59 -6.08
CA ILE A 75 18.59 -0.31 -6.50
C ILE A 75 19.64 -0.58 -7.57
N VAL A 76 19.33 -0.22 -8.81
CA VAL A 76 20.26 -0.26 -9.94
C VAL A 76 21.27 0.88 -9.82
N LYS A 77 20.80 2.07 -9.46
CA LYS A 77 21.64 3.26 -9.40
C LYS A 77 21.11 4.28 -8.41
N THR A 78 22.02 5.03 -7.80
CA THR A 78 21.69 6.15 -6.92
C THR A 78 22.31 7.43 -7.48
N TYR A 79 21.49 8.46 -7.62
CA TYR A 79 21.91 9.81 -7.96
C TYR A 79 21.82 10.69 -6.71
N SER A 80 22.96 11.26 -6.31
CA SER A 80 23.07 12.10 -5.11
C SER A 80 23.79 13.42 -5.38
N ARG A 81 24.25 13.63 -6.62
CA ARG A 81 24.99 14.82 -7.04
C ARG A 81 24.29 15.40 -8.27
N PHE A 82 23.77 16.60 -8.11
CA PHE A 82 23.12 17.37 -9.16
C PHE A 82 23.97 18.63 -9.38
N ARG A 83 24.27 18.97 -10.64
CA ARG A 83 25.22 20.04 -10.97
C ARG A 83 24.62 21.45 -10.89
N ASP A 84 23.32 21.57 -10.69
CA ASP A 84 22.57 22.82 -10.78
C ASP A 84 21.77 23.15 -9.50
N VAL A 85 22.20 22.62 -8.34
CA VAL A 85 21.80 23.08 -7.01
C VAL A 85 23.04 23.50 -6.23
#